data_AF-A0A0L8HDQ4-F1
#
_entry.id   AF-A0A0L8HDQ4-F1
#
_cell.length_a   1.000
_cell.length_b   1.000
_cell.length_c   1.000
_cell.angle_alpha   90.00
_cell.angle_beta   90.00
_cell.angle_gamma   90.00
#
_symmetry.space_group_name_H-M   'P 1'
#
loop_
_entity.id
_entity.type
_entity.pdbx_description
1 polymer ?
#
loop_
_entity_poly.entity_id
_entity_poly.type
_entity_poly.pdbx_seq_one_letter_code
_entity_poly.pdbx_strand_id
1 'polypeptide(L)'
;GNILGGLYELREVAIFLHLQQEADLHDKFQSEGFQLSLAYLVDIFEALHALTLKLQRNIINILTHHDTIRTFMGNTASFSYLDSALIHGNLDSEFKKQIIIHLTDLKTEFIRYFPDTDEKREAWKFIRNPFPCEVTDVLDEVQEEFLELKFNSPA
;
A
#
# COMPACT_ATOMS: atom_id res chain seq x y z
N GLY A 1 6.70 5.65 15.38
CA GLY A 1 5.46 5.91 16.16
C GLY A 1 4.49 6.57 15.22
N ASN A 2 3.28 6.01 15.09
CA ASN A 2 2.26 6.56 14.21
C ASN A 2 1.68 7.83 14.84
N ILE A 3 2.31 8.98 14.59
CA ILE A 3 1.89 10.27 15.14
C ILE A 3 0.43 10.55 14.77
N LEU A 4 -0.02 10.14 13.58
CA LEU A 4 -1.39 10.32 13.11
C LEU A 4 -2.39 9.40 13.81
N GLY A 5 -2.07 8.11 13.99
CA GLY A 5 -2.89 7.20 14.79
C GLY A 5 -3.00 7.67 16.25
N GLY A 6 -1.89 8.15 16.82
CA GLY A 6 -1.91 8.84 18.11
C GLY A 6 -2.82 10.08 18.07
N LEU A 7 -2.70 10.94 17.07
CA LEU A 7 -3.52 12.16 16.92
C LEU A 7 -5.02 11.87 16.79
N TYR A 8 -5.38 10.73 16.18
CA TYR A 8 -6.77 10.30 16.00
C TYR A 8 -7.35 9.64 17.25
N GLU A 9 -6.61 8.76 17.92
CA GLU A 9 -7.05 8.14 19.18
C GLU A 9 -7.07 9.13 20.34
N LEU A 10 -6.22 10.16 20.31
CA LEU A 10 -6.09 11.14 21.37
C LEU A 10 -7.18 12.21 21.28
N ARG A 11 -8.29 11.93 21.97
CA ARG A 11 -9.16 12.95 22.56
C ARG A 11 -8.38 14.01 23.36
N GLU A 12 -7.12 13.74 23.74
CA GLU A 12 -6.23 14.69 24.39
C GLU A 12 -5.95 15.94 23.54
N VAL A 13 -5.99 15.89 22.20
CA VAL A 13 -5.86 17.11 21.37
C VAL A 13 -7.10 17.99 21.53
N ALA A 14 -8.30 17.39 21.57
CA ALA A 14 -9.53 18.12 21.85
C ALA A 14 -9.54 18.67 23.28
N ILE A 15 -9.12 17.88 24.27
CA ILE A 15 -8.98 18.31 25.67
C ILE A 15 -7.94 19.43 25.79
N PHE A 16 -6.83 19.36 25.07
CA PHE A 16 -5.79 20.39 25.05
C PHE A 16 -6.32 21.69 24.44
N LEU A 17 -7.00 21.63 23.29
CA LEU A 17 -7.61 22.82 22.67
C LEU A 17 -8.68 23.46 23.57
N HIS A 18 -9.46 22.63 24.27
CA HIS A 18 -10.42 23.10 25.27
C HIS A 18 -9.73 23.79 26.46
N LEU A 19 -8.63 23.21 26.97
CA LEU A 19 -7.83 23.78 28.06
C LEU A 19 -7.11 25.08 27.68
N GLN A 20 -6.74 25.24 26.40
CA GLN A 20 -6.14 26.47 25.85
C GLN A 20 -7.17 27.57 25.56
N GLN A 21 -8.48 27.31 25.77
CA GLN A 21 -9.58 28.23 25.46
C GLN A 21 -9.68 28.61 23.97
N GLU A 22 -9.12 27.78 23.09
CA GLU A 22 -9.18 27.95 21.63
C GLU A 22 -10.47 27.31 21.09
N ALA A 23 -11.61 27.89 21.49
CA ALA A 23 -12.95 27.37 21.15
C ALA A 23 -13.15 27.18 19.63
N ASP A 24 -12.64 28.12 18.83
CA ASP A 24 -12.72 28.05 17.37
C ASP A 24 -11.97 26.85 16.78
N LEU A 25 -10.81 26.48 17.36
CA LEU A 25 -10.03 25.34 16.92
C LEU A 25 -10.61 24.02 17.44
N HIS A 26 -11.13 24.03 18.66
CA HIS A 26 -11.85 22.90 19.24
C HIS A 26 -13.06 22.52 18.37
N ASP A 27 -13.89 23.50 18.00
CA ASP A 27 -15.10 23.26 17.23
C ASP A 27 -14.79 22.80 15.80
N LYS A 28 -13.73 23.35 15.19
CA LYS A 28 -13.21 22.85 13.90
C LYS A 28 -12.70 21.41 14.01
N PHE A 29 -11.97 21.08 15.08
CA PHE A 29 -11.46 19.73 15.30
C PHE A 29 -12.59 18.74 15.53
N GLN A 30 -13.66 19.12 16.23
CA GLN A 30 -14.85 18.28 16.45
C GLN A 30 -15.80 18.24 15.25
N SER A 31 -15.57 19.03 14.20
CA SER A 31 -16.43 19.00 13.02
C SER A 31 -16.40 17.63 12.34
N GLU A 32 -17.57 17.15 11.96
CA GLU A 32 -17.76 15.83 11.35
C GLU A 32 -16.86 15.64 10.11
N GLY A 33 -16.78 16.66 9.25
CA GLY A 33 -15.94 16.63 8.05
C GLY A 33 -14.45 16.53 8.35
N PHE A 34 -13.96 17.22 9.40
CA PHE A 34 -12.57 17.12 9.82
C PHE A 34 -12.25 15.75 10.43
N GLN A 35 -13.14 15.22 11.27
CA GLN A 35 -12.98 13.89 11.86
C GLN A 35 -12.96 12.78 10.81
N LEU A 36 -13.84 12.85 9.80
CA LEU A 36 -13.84 11.94 8.66
C LEU A 36 -12.55 12.05 7.82
N SER A 37 -12.08 13.28 7.59
CA SER A 37 -10.81 13.53 6.90
C SER A 37 -9.62 12.98 7.66
N LEU A 38 -9.58 13.18 8.98
CA LEU A 38 -8.53 12.67 9.83
C LEU A 38 -8.55 11.14 9.90
N ALA A 39 -9.73 10.52 10.01
CA ALA A 39 -9.90 9.08 9.98
C ALA A 39 -9.31 8.46 8.70
N TYR A 40 -9.68 9.03 7.55
CA TYR A 40 -9.14 8.61 6.26
C TYR A 40 -7.62 8.75 6.19
N LEU A 41 -7.08 9.89 6.66
CA LEU A 41 -5.63 10.10 6.68
C LEU A 41 -4.93 9.08 7.57
N VAL A 42 -5.48 8.75 8.74
CA VAL A 42 -4.87 7.76 9.63
C VAL A 42 -4.80 6.40 8.95
N ASP A 43 -5.90 5.94 8.36
CA ASP A 43 -5.94 4.66 7.66
C ASP A 43 -4.93 4.60 6.51
N ILE A 44 -4.87 5.61 5.63
CA ILE A 44 -3.95 5.58 4.49
C ILE A 44 -2.49 5.66 4.93
N PHE A 45 -2.18 6.45 5.97
CA PHE A 45 -0.83 6.52 6.51
C PHE A 45 -0.43 5.23 7.23
N GLU A 46 -1.34 4.56 7.93
CA GLU A 46 -1.07 3.23 8.50
C GLU A 46 -0.82 2.20 7.41
N ALA A 47 -1.62 2.21 6.34
CA ALA A 47 -1.43 1.32 5.21
C ALA A 47 -0.05 1.55 4.54
N LEU A 48 0.33 2.81 4.31
CA LEU A 48 1.64 3.18 3.76
C LEU A 48 2.79 2.85 4.72
N HIS A 49 2.60 3.03 6.02
CA HIS A 49 3.60 2.67 7.02
C HIS A 49 3.81 1.16 7.09
N ALA A 50 2.72 0.38 7.08
CA ALA A 50 2.77 -1.07 7.04
C ALA A 50 3.46 -1.58 5.77
N LEU A 51 3.20 -0.95 4.61
CA LEU A 51 3.93 -1.22 3.38
C LEU A 51 5.43 -0.91 3.55
N THR A 52 5.77 0.26 4.08
CA THR A 52 7.16 0.68 4.28
C THR A 52 7.91 -0.28 5.21
N LEU A 53 7.28 -0.71 6.31
CA LEU A 53 7.85 -1.70 7.23
C LEU A 53 8.05 -3.06 6.54
N LYS A 54 7.08 -3.50 5.72
CA LYS A 54 7.25 -4.72 4.92
C LYS A 54 8.45 -4.57 3.99
N LEU A 55 8.61 -3.44 3.30
CA LEU A 55 9.75 -3.20 2.41
C LEU A 55 11.09 -3.03 3.15
N GLN A 56 11.09 -2.56 4.40
CA GLN A 56 12.31 -2.35 5.20
C GLN A 56 12.80 -3.61 5.95
N ARG A 57 11.95 -4.64 6.10
CA ARG A 57 12.38 -5.87 6.78
C ARG A 57 13.45 -6.58 5.94
N ASN A 58 14.62 -6.76 6.55
CA ASN A 58 15.80 -7.36 5.93
C ASN A 58 15.50 -8.73 5.31
N ILE A 59 16.04 -8.93 4.10
CA ILE A 59 15.96 -10.14 3.26
C ILE A 59 14.65 -10.28 2.48
N ILE A 60 14.37 -9.31 1.63
CA ILE A 60 13.32 -9.41 0.62
C ILE A 60 14.02 -9.30 -0.74
N ASN A 61 13.95 -10.36 -1.54
CA ASN A 61 14.48 -10.32 -2.91
C ASN A 61 13.66 -9.31 -3.75
N ILE A 62 14.22 -8.82 -4.84
CA ILE A 62 13.57 -7.84 -5.73
C ILE A 62 12.15 -8.29 -6.15
N LEU A 63 11.94 -9.60 -6.28
CA LEU A 63 10.65 -10.21 -6.59
C LEU A 63 9.62 -10.02 -5.47
N THR A 64 10.03 -10.23 -4.22
CA THR A 64 9.14 -10.10 -3.06
C THR A 64 8.83 -8.63 -2.78
N HIS A 65 9.76 -7.70 -3.09
CA HIS A 65 9.47 -6.26 -3.10
C HIS A 65 8.39 -5.93 -4.14
N HIS A 66 8.54 -6.45 -5.35
CA HIS A 66 7.60 -6.24 -6.45
C HIS A 66 6.21 -6.78 -6.11
N ASP A 67 6.13 -8.02 -5.64
CA ASP A 67 4.86 -8.65 -5.29
C ASP A 67 4.20 -8.00 -4.07
N THR A 68 4.97 -7.47 -3.11
CA THR A 68 4.44 -6.71 -1.97
C THR A 68 3.80 -5.40 -2.42
N ILE A 69 4.46 -4.64 -3.30
CA ILE A 69 3.92 -3.39 -3.85
C ILE A 69 2.69 -3.69 -4.72
N ARG A 70 2.74 -4.72 -5.57
CA ARG A 70 1.60 -5.15 -6.39
C ARG A 70 0.40 -5.55 -5.53
N THR A 71 0.63 -6.31 -4.46
CA THR A 71 -0.43 -6.72 -3.52
C THR A 71 -1.03 -5.50 -2.83
N PHE A 72 -0.22 -4.52 -2.43
CA PHE A 72 -0.70 -3.26 -1.86
C PHE A 72 -1.57 -2.47 -2.86
N MET A 73 -1.18 -2.39 -4.13
CA MET A 73 -1.96 -1.71 -5.17
C MET A 73 -3.27 -2.44 -5.54
N GLY A 74 -3.33 -3.76 -5.32
CA GLY A 74 -4.52 -4.58 -5.54
C GLY A 74 -5.45 -4.64 -4.33
N ASN A 75 -4.93 -4.43 -3.12
CA ASN A 75 -5.73 -4.41 -1.89
C ASN A 75 -6.40 -3.05 -1.71
N THR A 76 -7.70 -3.03 -2.02
CA THR A 76 -8.60 -1.91 -1.72
C THR A 76 -9.10 -1.88 -0.27
N ALA A 77 -8.66 -2.81 0.59
CA ALA A 77 -9.36 -3.14 1.83
C ALA A 77 -8.50 -3.01 3.10
N SER A 78 -8.71 -1.91 3.83
CA SER A 78 -9.31 -1.90 5.18
C SER A 78 -9.10 -0.51 5.78
N PHE A 79 -10.00 0.42 5.44
CA PHE A 79 -10.03 1.74 6.07
C PHE A 79 -10.83 1.66 7.38
N SER A 80 -10.26 1.02 8.40
CA SER A 80 -10.94 0.72 9.66
C SER A 80 -11.38 1.97 10.43
N TYR A 81 -10.59 3.03 10.42
CA TYR A 81 -10.93 4.28 11.10
C TYR A 81 -12.02 5.04 10.34
N LEU A 82 -11.96 5.07 9.00
CA LEU A 82 -12.99 5.66 8.16
C LEU A 82 -14.31 4.91 8.27
N ASP A 83 -14.27 3.58 8.29
CA ASP A 83 -15.44 2.72 8.50
C ASP A 83 -16.07 3.00 9.87
N SER A 84 -15.25 3.15 10.93
CA SER A 84 -15.74 3.51 12.26
C SER A 84 -16.32 4.92 12.32
N ALA A 85 -15.72 5.89 11.63
CA ALA A 85 -16.19 7.27 11.60
C ALA A 85 -17.51 7.41 10.80
N LEU A 86 -17.70 6.56 9.79
CA LEU A 86 -18.93 6.41 9.01
C LEU A 86 -20.13 5.85 9.80
N ILE A 87 -19.91 5.19 10.94
CA ILE A 87 -21.02 4.72 11.80
C ILE A 87 -21.78 5.92 12.39
N HIS A 88 -21.09 7.04 12.60
CA HIS A 88 -21.63 8.23 13.26
C HIS A 88 -21.79 9.44 12.34
N GLY A 89 -21.29 9.34 11.10
CA GLY A 89 -21.34 10.44 10.13
C GLY A 89 -21.65 9.98 8.71
N ASN A 90 -21.99 10.92 7.83
CA ASN A 90 -22.26 10.65 6.42
C ASN A 90 -21.15 11.22 5.54
N LEU A 91 -20.59 10.37 4.66
CA LEU A 91 -19.68 10.84 3.63
C LEU A 91 -20.47 11.60 2.56
N ASP A 92 -20.29 12.91 2.51
CA ASP A 92 -20.71 13.77 1.41
C ASP A 92 -20.15 13.24 0.07
N SER A 93 -20.93 13.39 -1.00
CA SER A 93 -20.57 12.97 -2.35
C SER A 93 -19.27 13.59 -2.87
N GLU A 94 -18.96 14.83 -2.49
CA GLU A 94 -17.76 15.53 -2.89
C GLU A 94 -16.53 14.99 -2.16
N PHE A 95 -16.64 14.78 -0.85
CA PHE A 95 -15.56 14.14 -0.09
C PHE A 95 -15.26 12.70 -0.59
N LYS A 96 -16.29 11.93 -0.98
CA LYS A 96 -16.07 10.62 -1.65
C LYS A 96 -15.26 10.75 -2.94
N LYS A 97 -15.56 11.75 -3.78
CA LYS A 97 -14.77 12.00 -5.00
C LYS A 97 -13.33 12.35 -4.67
N GLN A 98 -13.08 13.18 -3.65
CA GLN A 98 -11.72 13.52 -3.24
C GLN A 98 -10.92 12.28 -2.82
N ILE A 99 -11.53 11.36 -2.05
CA ILE A 99 -10.91 10.08 -1.70
C ILE A 99 -10.59 9.27 -2.95
N ILE A 100 -11.53 9.13 -3.89
CA ILE A 100 -11.33 8.37 -5.12
C ILE A 100 -10.20 8.97 -5.97
N ILE A 101 -10.18 10.30 -6.13
CA ILE A 101 -9.13 11.01 -6.88
C ILE A 101 -7.77 10.76 -6.22
N HIS A 102 -7.66 10.98 -4.90
CA HIS A 102 -6.41 10.76 -4.19
C HIS A 102 -5.89 9.32 -4.31
N LEU A 103 -6.76 8.31 -4.16
CA LEU A 103 -6.36 6.91 -4.31
C LEU A 103 -5.96 6.55 -5.75
N THR A 104 -6.60 7.19 -6.73
CA THR A 104 -6.26 7.04 -8.16
C THR A 104 -4.90 7.65 -8.46
N ASP A 105 -4.63 8.85 -7.95
CA ASP A 105 -3.36 9.55 -8.10
C ASP A 105 -2.24 8.77 -7.42
N LEU A 106 -2.47 8.30 -6.19
CA LEU A 106 -1.54 7.47 -5.45
C LEU A 106 -1.18 6.21 -6.23
N LYS A 107 -2.18 5.51 -6.79
CA LYS A 107 -1.96 4.33 -7.64
C LYS A 107 -1.13 4.67 -8.88
N THR A 108 -1.41 5.81 -9.52
CA THR A 108 -0.67 6.28 -10.70
C THR A 108 0.80 6.53 -10.36
N GLU A 109 1.06 7.15 -9.21
CA GLU A 109 2.43 7.36 -8.72
C GLU A 109 3.15 6.04 -8.42
N PHE A 110 2.48 5.06 -7.82
CA PHE A 110 3.07 3.72 -7.63
C PHE A 110 3.45 3.06 -8.96
N ILE A 111 2.60 3.15 -9.99
CA ILE A 111 2.91 2.64 -11.34
C ILE A 111 4.12 3.38 -11.94
N ARG A 112 4.20 4.69 -11.74
CA ARG A 112 5.30 5.53 -12.23
C ARG A 112 6.64 5.19 -11.58
N TYR A 113 6.66 5.01 -10.27
CA TYR A 113 7.88 4.67 -9.52
C TYR A 113 8.29 3.20 -9.65
N PHE A 114 7.32 2.29 -9.75
CA PHE A 114 7.55 0.85 -9.84
C PHE A 114 6.92 0.28 -11.11
N PRO A 115 7.48 0.59 -12.29
CA PRO A 115 6.92 0.13 -13.55
C PRO A 115 7.00 -1.40 -13.64
N ASP A 116 5.84 -2.02 -13.87
CA ASP A 116 5.71 -3.44 -14.18
C ASP A 116 5.91 -3.60 -15.69
N THR A 117 7.17 -3.77 -16.12
CA THR A 117 7.48 -3.98 -17.53
C THR A 117 7.34 -5.47 -17.88
N ASP A 118 6.78 -5.77 -19.05
CA ASP A 118 6.66 -7.15 -19.53
C ASP A 118 8.02 -7.84 -19.59
N GLU A 119 9.09 -7.13 -19.99
CA GLU A 119 10.47 -7.64 -19.97
C GLU A 119 10.93 -8.13 -18.59
N LYS A 120 10.63 -7.39 -17.52
CA LYS A 120 10.97 -7.83 -16.14
C LYS A 120 10.11 -9.02 -15.73
N ARG A 121 8.84 -9.03 -16.15
CA ARG A 121 7.90 -10.10 -15.82
C ARG A 121 8.32 -11.41 -16.45
N GLU A 122 8.76 -11.39 -17.71
CA GLU A 122 9.30 -12.54 -18.44
C GLU A 122 10.65 -12.99 -17.87
N ALA A 123 11.60 -12.08 -17.66
CA ALA A 123 12.91 -12.40 -17.09
C ALA A 123 12.82 -13.00 -15.67
N TRP A 124 11.77 -12.66 -14.93
CA TRP A 124 11.51 -13.19 -13.59
C TRP A 124 10.71 -14.49 -13.56
N LYS A 125 10.17 -14.97 -14.68
CA LYS A 125 9.44 -16.26 -14.73
C LYS A 125 10.34 -17.39 -14.26
N PHE A 126 11.54 -17.48 -14.84
CA PHE A 126 12.53 -18.50 -14.48
C PHE A 126 12.94 -18.41 -13.00
N ILE A 127 13.17 -17.21 -12.49
CA ILE A 127 13.58 -16.98 -11.09
C ILE A 127 12.44 -17.32 -10.12
N ARG A 128 11.18 -17.10 -10.50
CA ARG A 128 10.00 -17.43 -9.68
C ARG A 128 9.67 -18.91 -9.70
N ASN A 129 9.71 -19.53 -10.87
CA ASN A 129 9.41 -20.93 -11.06
C ASN A 129 10.13 -21.46 -12.31
N PRO A 130 11.25 -22.18 -12.16
CA PRO A 130 12.01 -22.69 -13.30
C PRO A 130 11.37 -23.93 -13.95
N PHE A 131 10.44 -24.61 -13.28
CA PHE A 131 9.86 -25.87 -13.77
C PHE A 131 9.00 -25.73 -15.05
N PRO A 132 8.08 -24.75 -15.17
CA PRO A 132 7.29 -24.54 -16.38
C PRO A 132 8.02 -23.72 -17.45
N CYS A 133 9.26 -23.28 -17.24
CA CYS A 133 9.99 -22.49 -18.22
C CYS A 133 10.40 -23.34 -19.42
N GLU A 134 10.23 -22.78 -20.61
CA GLU A 134 10.72 -23.33 -21.87
C GLU A 134 12.13 -22.81 -22.15
N VAL A 135 12.84 -23.50 -23.04
CA VAL A 135 14.23 -23.13 -23.42
C VAL A 135 14.28 -21.72 -24.02
N THR A 136 13.19 -21.29 -24.65
CA THR A 136 13.03 -19.92 -25.18
C THR A 136 12.92 -18.84 -24.11
N ASP A 137 12.69 -19.23 -22.84
CA ASP A 137 12.50 -18.29 -21.73
C ASP A 137 13.84 -17.91 -21.05
N VAL A 138 14.95 -18.53 -21.45
CA VAL A 138 16.30 -18.28 -20.92
C VAL A 138 17.22 -17.73 -22.01
N LEU A 139 18.23 -16.96 -21.58
CA LEU A 139 19.25 -16.39 -22.47
C LEU A 139 19.92 -17.48 -23.32
N ASP A 140 20.15 -17.19 -24.60
CA ASP A 140 20.75 -18.13 -25.56
C ASP A 140 22.05 -18.78 -25.02
N GLU A 141 22.82 -18.01 -24.26
CA GLU A 141 24.09 -18.40 -23.64
C GLU A 141 23.97 -19.54 -22.61
N VAL A 142 22.79 -19.72 -22.00
CA VAL A 142 22.55 -20.73 -20.95
C VAL A 142 21.53 -21.79 -21.37
N GLN A 143 21.07 -21.78 -22.63
CA GLN A 143 20.06 -22.72 -23.13
C GLN A 143 20.54 -24.19 -23.10
N GLU A 144 21.82 -24.44 -23.42
CA GLU A 144 22.41 -25.79 -23.42
C GLU A 144 22.48 -26.36 -21.99
N GLU A 145 22.98 -25.58 -21.02
CA GLU A 145 23.03 -25.97 -19.61
C GLU A 145 21.62 -26.18 -19.01
N PHE A 146 20.65 -25.35 -19.41
CA PHE A 146 19.25 -25.51 -18.98
C PHE A 146 18.61 -26.80 -19.51
N LEU A 147 18.89 -27.16 -20.77
CA LEU A 147 18.45 -28.42 -21.37
C LEU A 147 19.04 -29.61 -20.61
N GLU A 148 20.34 -29.59 -20.32
CA GLU A 148 20.99 -30.64 -19.54
C GLU A 148 20.34 -30.81 -18.16
N LEU A 149 20.02 -29.71 -17.46
CA LEU A 149 19.35 -29.76 -16.16
C LEU A 149 17.93 -30.34 -16.23
N LYS A 150 17.16 -30.02 -17.28
CA LYS A 150 15.80 -30.59 -17.46
C LYS A 150 15.81 -32.09 -17.73
N PHE A 151 16.82 -32.59 -18.45
CA PHE A 151 16.85 -33.98 -18.92
C PHE A 151 17.75 -34.91 -18.09
N ASN A 152 18.60 -34.39 -17.20
CA ASN A 152 19.49 -35.18 -16.34
C ASN A 152 18.98 -35.39 -14.91
N SER A 153 17.77 -34.94 -14.54
CA SER A 153 17.21 -35.29 -13.23
C SER A 153 16.79 -36.77 -13.24
N PRO A 154 17.35 -37.64 -12.37
CA PRO A 154 16.88 -39.01 -12.27
C PRO A 154 15.43 -39.02 -11.76
N ALA A 155 14.60 -39.85 -12.39
CA ALA A 155 13.19 -40.05 -12.08
C ALA A 155 12.97 -40.62 -10.66
#